data_AF-A0A1I5MD65-F1
#
_entry.id   AF-A0A1I5MD65-F1
#
_cell.length_a   1.000
_cell.length_b   1.000
_cell.length_c   1.000
_cell.angle_alpha   90.00
_cell.angle_beta   90.00
_cell.angle_gamma   90.00
#
_symmetry.space_group_name_H-M   'P 1'
#
loop_
_entity.id
_entity.type
_entity.pdbx_description
1 polymer ?
#
loop_
_entity_poly.entity_id
_entity_poly.type
_entity_poly.pdbx_seq_one_letter_code
_entity_poly.pdbx_strand_id
1 'polypeptide(L)' 'MRFIISILLVFTIVWSIDYSDRSTQELIASLAYEKSTNIPIILHELKKRELTMSPKEKKEYKKVLKKLKDESQK' A
#
# COMPACT_ATOMS: atom_id res chain seq x y z
N MET A 1 -17.66 -4.07 36.08
CA MET A 1 -17.95 -2.92 35.18
C MET A 1 -16.74 -2.03 34.90
N ARG A 2 -15.99 -1.54 35.92
CA ARG A 2 -14.82 -0.65 35.70
C ARG A 2 -13.71 -1.27 34.81
N PHE A 3 -13.40 -2.56 34.99
CA PHE A 3 -12.40 -3.26 34.17
C PHE A 3 -12.82 -3.47 32.70
N ILE A 4 -14.12 -3.57 32.43
CA ILE A 4 -14.65 -3.74 31.06
C ILE A 4 -14.47 -2.45 30.26
N ILE A 5 -14.69 -1.30 30.91
CA ILE A 5 -14.49 0.02 30.30
C ILE A 5 -13.00 0.24 29.99
N SER A 6 -12.10 -0.20 30.88
CA SER A 6 -10.64 -0.13 30.64
C SER A 6 -10.17 -1.00 29.48
N ILE A 7 -10.75 -2.19 29.29
CA ILE A 7 -10.44 -3.06 28.14
C ILE A 7 -10.97 -2.47 26.82
N LEU A 8 -12.14 -1.84 26.84
CA LEU A 8 -12.72 -1.21 25.64
C LEU A 8 -11.86 -0.02 25.15
N LEU A 9 -11.23 0.72 26.07
CA LEU A 9 -10.41 1.90 25.74
C LEU A 9 -9.09 1.54 25.02
N VAL A 10 -8.54 0.35 25.24
CA VAL A 10 -7.26 -0.06 24.63
C VAL A 10 -7.41 -0.39 23.13
N PHE A 11 -8.63 -0.68 22.66
CA PHE A 11 -8.88 -1.04 21.25
C PHE A 11 -8.98 0.15 20.30
N THR A 12 -8.96 1.41 20.76
CA THR A 12 -9.32 2.57 19.92
C THR A 12 -8.15 3.23 19.19
N ILE A 13 -6.92 2.70 19.30
CA ILE A 13 -5.72 3.34 18.73
C ILE A 13 -5.05 2.43 17.68
N VAL A 14 -5.83 1.96 16.70
CA VAL A 14 -5.28 1.35 15.49
C VAL A 14 -5.14 2.45 14.44
N TRP A 15 -3.96 3.06 14.36
CA TRP A 15 -3.64 3.97 13.26
C TRP A 15 -3.38 3.16 12.00
N SER A 16 -4.25 3.27 11.01
CA SER A 16 -4.00 2.69 9.69
C SER A 16 -3.12 3.63 8.88
N ILE A 17 -2.14 3.07 8.16
CA ILE A 17 -1.34 3.85 7.22
C ILE A 17 -2.20 4.09 5.98
N ASP A 18 -2.63 5.34 5.79
CA ASP A 18 -3.41 5.74 4.63
C ASP A 18 -2.50 6.33 3.53
N TYR A 19 -2.74 5.87 2.31
CA TYR A 19 -2.05 6.30 1.10
C TYR A 19 -3.02 6.91 0.07
N SER A 20 -4.28 7.13 0.46
CA SER A 20 -5.33 7.74 -0.36
C SER A 20 -4.90 9.10 -0.93
N ASP A 21 -4.25 9.94 -0.13
CA ASP A 21 -3.78 11.28 -0.52
C ASP A 21 -2.56 11.29 -1.45
N ARG A 22 -1.84 10.16 -1.59
CA ARG A 22 -0.63 10.11 -2.43
C ARG A 22 -1.00 9.97 -3.90
N SER A 23 -0.16 10.49 -4.79
CA SER A 23 -0.38 10.31 -6.23
C SER A 23 -0.05 8.87 -6.68
N THR A 24 -0.66 8.42 -7.77
CA THR A 24 -0.36 7.10 -8.36
C THR A 24 1.12 6.94 -8.70
N GLN A 25 1.77 7.99 -9.20
CA GLN A 25 3.20 7.99 -9.55
C GLN A 25 4.08 7.82 -8.31
N GLU A 26 3.76 8.51 -7.21
CA GLU A 26 4.49 8.37 -5.93
C GLU A 26 4.34 6.96 -5.34
N LEU A 27 3.15 6.35 -5.47
CA LEU A 27 2.92 4.98 -5.03
C LEU A 27 3.73 3.98 -5.86
N ILE A 28 3.77 4.14 -7.19
CA ILE A 28 4.59 3.30 -8.07
C ILE A 28 6.09 3.47 -7.74
N ALA A 29 6.56 4.70 -7.53
CA ALA A 29 7.94 4.98 -7.16
C ALA A 29 8.30 4.35 -5.80
N SER A 30 7.37 4.39 -4.85
CA SER A 30 7.54 3.76 -3.53
C SER A 30 7.67 2.23 -3.62
N LEU A 31 7.01 1.58 -4.57
CA LEU A 31 7.20 0.13 -4.82
C LEU A 31 8.50 -0.19 -5.55
N ALA A 32 8.99 0.73 -6.40
CA ALA A 32 10.26 0.55 -7.10
C ALA A 32 11.48 0.61 -6.16
N TYR A 33 11.29 1.16 -4.95
CA TYR A 33 12.29 1.26 -3.90
C TYR A 33 12.33 0.00 -3.03
N GLU A 34 13.48 -0.68 -3.01
CA GLU A 34 13.69 -1.98 -2.37
C GLU A 34 13.40 -2.00 -0.86
N LYS A 35 13.54 -0.86 -0.16
CA LYS A 35 13.29 -0.77 1.30
C LYS A 35 11.87 -0.35 1.66
N SER A 36 10.91 -0.49 0.75
CA SER A 36 9.52 -0.14 1.03
C SER A 36 8.93 -1.08 2.08
N THR A 37 8.53 -0.54 3.24
CA THR A 37 8.02 -1.32 4.38
C THR A 37 6.53 -1.64 4.29
N ASN A 38 5.80 -0.95 3.41
CA ASN A 38 4.33 -1.03 3.30
C ASN A 38 3.87 -1.56 1.93
N ILE A 39 4.67 -2.41 1.28
CA ILE A 39 4.41 -2.94 -0.07
C ILE A 39 2.96 -3.46 -0.23
N PRO A 40 2.41 -4.28 0.68
CA PRO A 40 1.03 -4.78 0.53
C PRO A 40 -0.02 -3.67 0.50
N ILE A 41 0.14 -2.63 1.33
CA ILE A 41 -0.79 -1.50 1.41
C ILE A 41 -0.70 -0.66 0.13
N ILE A 42 0.52 -0.40 -0.35
CA ILE A 42 0.76 0.36 -1.58
C ILE A 42 0.22 -0.40 -2.80
N LEU A 43 0.41 -1.72 -2.86
CA LEU A 43 -0.15 -2.57 -3.91
C LEU A 43 -1.68 -2.55 -3.92
N HIS A 44 -2.31 -2.57 -2.74
CA HIS A 44 -3.76 -2.47 -2.60
C HIS A 44 -4.29 -1.15 -3.15
N GLU A 45 -3.65 -0.02 -2.79
CA GLU A 45 -4.04 1.30 -3.30
C GLU A 45 -3.85 1.43 -4.81
N LEU A 46 -2.74 0.91 -5.36
CA LEU A 46 -2.53 0.90 -6.81
C LEU A 46 -3.55 0.01 -7.53
N LYS A 47 -3.92 -1.13 -6.96
CA LYS A 47 -4.94 -2.01 -7.52
C LYS A 47 -6.31 -1.34 -7.57
N LYS A 48 -6.70 -0.61 -6.53
CA LYS A 48 -7.94 0.19 -6.52
C LYS A 48 -8.00 1.21 -7.66
N ARG A 49 -6.84 1.78 -8.02
CA ARG A 49 -6.71 2.83 -9.03
C ARG A 49 -6.44 2.29 -10.43
N GLU A 50 -6.24 0.98 -10.61
CA GLU A 50 -5.80 0.39 -11.88
C GLU A 50 -6.74 0.72 -13.06
N LEU A 51 -8.03 0.87 -12.78
CA LEU A 51 -9.04 1.22 -13.79
C LEU A 51 -8.98 2.68 -14.25
N THR A 52 -8.43 3.57 -13.42
CA THR A 52 -8.35 5.02 -13.69
C THR A 52 -6.94 5.48 -14.01
N MET A 53 -5.96 4.57 -14.05
CA MET A 53 -4.57 4.87 -14.42
C MET A 53 -4.47 5.33 -15.87
N SER A 54 -3.61 6.31 -16.13
CA SER A 54 -3.16 6.59 -17.48
C SER A 54 -2.42 5.39 -18.08
N PRO A 55 -2.35 5.27 -19.42
CA PRO A 55 -1.58 4.20 -20.06
C PRO A 55 -0.12 4.13 -19.63
N LYS A 56 0.48 5.29 -19.32
CA LYS A 56 1.86 5.39 -18.81
C LYS A 56 1.98 4.79 -17.41
N GLU A 57 1.12 5.21 -16.47
CA GLU A 57 1.12 4.69 -15.10
C GLU A 57 0.83 3.19 -15.07
N LYS A 58 -0.11 2.71 -15.89
CA LYS A 58 -0.43 1.29 -15.98
C LYS A 58 0.75 0.45 -16.46
N LYS A 59 1.55 0.99 -17.39
CA LYS A 59 2.78 0.34 -17.88
C LYS A 59 3.84 0.28 -16.78
N GLU A 60 4.06 1.38 -16.06
CA GLU A 60 5.02 1.45 -14.96
C GLU A 60 4.63 0.53 -13.80
N TYR A 61 3.35 0.52 -13.42
CA TYR A 61 2.81 -0.38 -12.40
C TYR A 61 3.06 -1.85 -12.75
N LYS A 62 2.74 -2.27 -13.98
CA LYS A 62 3.00 -3.64 -14.45
C LYS A 62 4.49 -4.01 -14.43
N LYS A 63 5.38 -3.07 -14.77
CA LYS A 63 6.83 -3.28 -14.73
C LYS A 63 7.31 -3.55 -13.30
N VAL A 64 6.84 -2.76 -12.34
CA VAL A 64 7.19 -2.92 -10.92
C VAL A 64 6.60 -4.22 -10.35
N LEU A 65 5.36 -4.56 -10.68
CA LEU A 65 4.74 -5.84 -10.29
C LEU A 65 5.56 -7.05 -10.76
N LYS A 66 6.04 -7.02 -12.00
CA LYS A 66 6.89 -8.09 -12.53
C LYS A 66 8.19 -8.20 -11.74
N LYS A 67 8.86 -7.06 -11.49
CA LYS A 67 10.09 -7.01 -10.70
C LYS A 67 9.90 -7.58 -9.29
N LEU A 68 8.83 -7.18 -8.59
CA LEU A 68 8.52 -7.71 -7.25
C LEU A 68 8.28 -9.22 -7.25
N LYS A 69 7.61 -9.75 -8.29
CA LYS A 69 7.40 -11.18 -8.44
C LYS A 69 8.72 -11.92 -8.66
N ASP A 70 9.60 -11.37 -9.50
CA ASP A 70 10.90 -11.97 -9.80
C ASP A 70 11.83 -11.93 -8.57
N GLU A 71 11.79 -10.87 -7.77
CA GLU A 71 12.55 -10.73 -6.50
C GLU A 71 12.02 -11.63 -5.39
N SER A 72 10.70 -11.88 -5.32
CA SER A 72 10.10 -12.77 -4.31
C SER A 72 10.37 -14.27 -4.57
N GLN A 73 11.01 -14.62 -5.68
CA GLN A 73 11.33 -16.00 -6.06
C GLN A 73 12.83 -16.32 -5.96
N LYS A 74 13.63 -15.37 -5.47
CA LYS A 74 15.08 -15.50 -5.29
C LYS A 74 15.43 -15.60 -3.81
#